data_AF-A0A075SS64-F1
#
_entry.id   AF-A0A075SS64-F1
#
_cell.length_a   1.000
_cell.length_b   1.000
_cell.length_c   1.000
_cell.angle_alpha   90.00
_cell.angle_beta   90.00
_cell.angle_gamma   90.00
#
_symmetry.space_group_name_H-M   'P 1'
#
loop_
_entity.id
_entity.type
_entity.pdbx_description
1 polymer ?
#
loop_
_entity_poly.entity_id
_entity_poly.type
_entity_poly.pdbx_seq_one_letter_code
_entity_poly.pdbx_strand_id
1 'polypeptide(L)'
;MISGFYPTALDAGIDPFSFWEYTLLELKELVESYNRQQFQKQKEIASHHFIQSQMIARFVSMMFQEKGEAPDIWDFYPTLFEEDRAQIEQARIERDLKIHQEQMRAYAERMRGRFTTSE
;
A
#
# COMPACT_ATOMS: atom_id res chain seq x y z
N MET A 1 -24.53 33.34 23.64
CA MET A 1 -24.03 34.32 22.67
C MET A 1 -23.17 33.60 21.65
N ILE A 2 -23.19 34.02 20.39
CA ILE A 2 -22.37 33.44 19.29
C ILE A 2 -20.86 33.44 19.61
N SER A 3 -20.40 34.37 20.44
CA SER A 3 -19.03 34.45 20.94
C SER A 3 -18.49 33.18 21.60
N GLY A 4 -19.36 32.32 22.14
CA GLY A 4 -18.94 31.01 22.69
C GLY A 4 -18.45 30.02 21.62
N PHE A 5 -18.87 30.18 20.36
CA PHE A 5 -18.43 29.36 19.22
C PHE A 5 -17.14 29.84 18.59
N TYR A 6 -16.66 31.03 18.96
CA TYR A 6 -15.50 31.65 18.31
C TYR A 6 -14.25 30.77 18.35
N PRO A 7 -13.86 30.15 19.49
CA PRO A 7 -12.69 29.26 19.51
C PRO A 7 -12.84 28.05 18.57
N THR A 8 -14.01 27.40 18.59
CA THR A 8 -14.28 26.23 17.74
C THR A 8 -14.28 26.58 16.25
N ALA A 9 -14.78 27.76 15.89
CA ALA A 9 -14.72 28.26 14.53
C ALA A 9 -13.27 28.49 14.07
N LEU A 10 -12.42 29.07 14.93
CA LEU A 10 -10.99 29.24 14.65
C LEU A 10 -10.28 27.89 14.49
N ASP A 11 -10.58 26.90 15.35
CA ASP A 11 -10.04 25.54 15.24
C ASP A 11 -10.43 24.86 13.92
N ALA A 12 -11.63 25.16 13.42
CA ALA A 12 -12.11 24.71 12.12
C ALA A 12 -11.50 25.48 10.93
N GLY A 13 -10.62 26.46 11.19
CA GLY A 13 -9.94 27.26 10.18
C GLY A 13 -10.74 28.46 9.66
N ILE A 14 -11.83 28.84 10.33
CA ILE A 14 -12.63 30.03 9.97
C ILE A 14 -11.88 31.26 10.46
N ASP A 15 -11.65 32.24 9.58
CA ASP A 15 -10.97 33.46 9.97
C ASP A 15 -11.89 34.40 10.80
N PRO A 16 -11.31 35.32 11.59
CA PRO A 16 -12.06 36.23 12.44
C PRO A 16 -13.10 37.08 11.71
N PHE A 17 -12.83 37.54 10.49
CA PHE A 17 -13.75 38.39 9.75
C PHE A 17 -14.95 37.57 9.30
N SER A 18 -14.71 36.43 8.66
CA SER A 18 -15.77 35.52 8.23
C SER A 18 -16.65 35.05 9.38
N PHE A 19 -16.09 34.86 10.58
CA PHE A 19 -16.89 34.49 11.75
C PHE A 19 -18.00 35.49 12.10
N TRP A 20 -17.72 36.79 12.02
CA TRP A 20 -18.70 37.83 12.34
C TRP A 20 -19.70 38.07 11.21
N GLU A 21 -19.36 37.68 9.99
CA GLU A 21 -20.23 37.75 8.81
C GLU A 21 -21.18 36.54 8.70
N TYR A 22 -20.76 35.36 9.15
CA TYR A 22 -21.57 34.15 9.07
C TYR A 22 -22.71 34.12 10.09
N THR A 23 -23.81 33.51 9.68
CA THR A 23 -24.88 33.14 10.58
C THR A 23 -24.45 31.97 11.47
N LEU A 24 -25.13 31.81 12.62
CA LEU A 24 -24.88 30.69 13.52
C LEU A 24 -25.08 29.32 12.84
N LEU A 25 -25.97 29.23 11.85
CA LEU A 25 -26.22 27.99 11.11
C LEU A 25 -25.05 27.67 10.18
N GLU A 26 -24.55 28.64 9.42
CA GLU A 26 -23.39 28.45 8.54
C GLU A 26 -22.14 28.09 9.34
N LEU A 27 -21.90 28.76 10.47
CA LEU A 27 -20.80 28.40 11.37
C LEU A 27 -20.90 26.95 11.86
N LYS A 28 -22.10 26.53 12.24
CA LYS A 28 -22.36 25.15 12.66
C LYS A 28 -22.05 24.16 11.53
N GLU A 29 -22.52 24.42 10.31
CA GLU A 29 -22.30 23.55 9.16
C GLU A 29 -20.82 23.43 8.79
N LEU A 30 -20.08 24.55 8.84
CA LEU A 30 -18.64 24.59 8.60
C LEU A 30 -17.88 23.76 9.64
N VAL A 31 -18.17 23.96 10.92
CA VAL A 31 -17.56 23.19 12.02
C VAL A 31 -17.90 21.71 11.91
N GLU A 32 -19.14 21.35 11.58
CA GLU A 32 -19.54 19.96 11.36
C GLU A 32 -18.80 19.32 10.18
N SER A 33 -18.62 20.06 9.08
CA SER A 33 -17.83 19.62 7.93
C SER A 33 -16.38 19.37 8.31
N TYR A 34 -15.76 20.31 9.02
CA TYR A 34 -14.41 20.16 9.56
C TYR A 34 -14.29 18.91 10.44
N ASN A 35 -15.21 18.70 11.37
CA ASN A 35 -15.21 17.52 12.25
C ASN A 35 -15.33 16.21 11.47
N ARG A 36 -16.15 16.15 10.41
CA ARG A 36 -16.22 14.97 9.54
C ARG A 36 -14.89 14.70 8.86
N GLN A 37 -14.24 15.72 8.32
CA GLN A 37 -12.92 15.58 7.68
C GLN A 37 -11.85 15.13 8.67
N GLN A 38 -11.79 15.74 9.86
CA GLN A 38 -10.84 15.35 10.90
C GLN A 38 -11.05 13.89 11.33
N PHE A 39 -12.31 13.47 11.51
CA PHE A 39 -12.61 12.10 11.86
C PHE A 39 -12.18 11.10 10.78
N GLN A 40 -12.40 11.39 9.50
CA GLN A 40 -11.91 10.55 8.41
C GLN A 40 -10.38 10.51 8.37
N LYS A 41 -9.71 11.64 8.57
CA LYS A 41 -8.25 11.70 8.68
C LYS A 41 -7.72 10.84 9.83
N GLN A 42 -8.36 10.88 11.01
CA GLN A 42 -7.96 10.03 12.14
C GLN A 42 -8.13 8.54 11.83
N LYS A 43 -9.20 8.15 11.11
CA LYS A 43 -9.39 6.78 10.65
C LYS A 43 -8.31 6.34 9.66
N GLU A 44 -7.97 7.20 8.71
CA GLU A 44 -6.91 6.95 7.73
C GLU A 44 -5.56 6.76 8.42
N ILE A 45 -5.19 7.65 9.34
CA ILE A 45 -3.97 7.53 10.16
C ILE A 45 -3.96 6.21 10.95
N ALA A 46 -5.06 5.89 11.63
CA ALA A 46 -5.17 4.66 12.41
C ALA A 46 -5.03 3.41 11.52
N SER A 47 -5.62 3.42 10.33
CA SER A 47 -5.51 2.34 9.35
C SER A 47 -4.06 2.17 8.86
N HIS A 48 -3.39 3.26 8.50
CA HIS A 48 -1.99 3.21 8.07
C HIS A 48 -1.06 2.71 9.18
N HIS A 49 -1.22 3.19 10.41
CA HIS A 49 -0.43 2.71 11.55
C HIS A 49 -0.68 1.22 11.85
N PHE A 50 -1.92 0.76 11.70
CA PHE A 50 -2.26 -0.64 11.88
C PHE A 50 -1.59 -1.51 10.81
N ILE A 51 -1.65 -1.11 9.54
CA ILE A 51 -0.96 -1.80 8.44
C ILE A 51 0.55 -1.79 8.67
N GLN A 52 1.14 -0.65 9.02
CA GLN A 52 2.57 -0.53 9.32
C GLN A 52 3.00 -1.46 10.46
N SER A 53 2.20 -1.56 11.52
CA SER A 53 2.45 -2.48 12.63
C SER A 53 2.45 -3.94 12.17
N GLN A 54 1.52 -4.32 11.29
CA GLN A 54 1.49 -5.66 10.69
C GLN A 54 2.70 -5.92 9.78
N MET A 55 3.14 -4.92 9.01
CA MET A 55 4.35 -5.01 8.19
C MET A 55 5.56 -5.30 9.08
N ILE A 56 5.77 -4.49 10.12
CA ILE A 56 6.87 -4.67 11.07
C ILE A 56 6.81 -6.06 11.70
N ALA A 57 5.64 -6.50 12.17
CA ALA A 57 5.47 -7.82 12.76
C ALA A 57 5.84 -8.96 11.80
N ARG A 58 5.44 -8.85 10.51
CA ARG A 58 5.82 -9.82 9.48
C ARG A 58 7.33 -9.82 9.22
N PHE A 59 7.94 -8.65 9.03
CA PHE A 59 9.39 -8.55 8.82
C PHE A 59 10.18 -9.11 9.99
N VAL A 60 9.75 -8.83 11.22
CA VAL A 60 10.36 -9.39 12.43
C VAL A 60 10.19 -10.90 12.48
N SER A 61 9.00 -11.42 12.17
CA SER A 61 8.74 -12.87 12.16
C SER A 61 9.67 -13.61 11.19
N MET A 62 9.96 -13.04 10.02
CA MET A 62 10.89 -13.65 9.07
C MET A 62 12.31 -13.77 9.57
N MET A 63 12.78 -12.83 10.40
CA MET A 63 14.14 -12.93 10.98
C MET A 63 14.31 -14.20 11.84
N PHE A 64 13.20 -14.77 12.34
CA PHE A 64 13.21 -16.00 13.12
C PHE A 64 12.87 -17.26 12.30
N GLN A 65 12.52 -17.12 11.02
CA GLN A 65 12.24 -18.25 10.13
C GLN A 65 13.46 -18.54 9.25
N GLU A 66 13.92 -19.80 9.21
CA GLU A 66 15.07 -20.19 8.35
C GLU A 66 14.76 -20.10 6.85
N LYS A 67 13.48 -20.17 6.48
CA LYS A 67 12.98 -20.05 5.09
C LYS A 67 11.65 -19.31 5.09
N GLY A 68 11.68 -18.03 4.74
CA GLY A 68 10.50 -17.21 4.49
C GLY A 68 10.79 -16.17 3.40
N GLU A 69 9.83 -15.93 2.52
CA GLU A 69 9.91 -14.87 1.52
C GLU A 69 9.49 -13.54 2.15
N ALA A 70 10.20 -12.46 1.79
CA ALA A 70 9.86 -11.10 2.21
C ALA A 70 8.45 -10.72 1.77
N PRO A 71 7.59 -10.18 2.67
CA PRO A 71 6.31 -9.69 2.25
C PRO A 71 6.51 -8.44 1.37
N ASP A 72 5.74 -8.36 0.30
CA ASP A 72 5.80 -7.26 -0.64
C ASP A 72 4.78 -6.18 -0.31
N ILE A 73 4.93 -4.99 -0.91
CA ILE A 73 4.04 -3.86 -0.63
C ILE A 73 2.58 -4.13 -1.03
N TRP A 74 2.36 -4.92 -2.08
CA TRP A 74 1.02 -5.33 -2.54
C TRP A 74 0.34 -6.34 -1.61
N ASP A 75 1.05 -6.98 -0.68
CA ASP A 75 0.41 -7.82 0.34
C ASP A 75 -0.39 -6.98 1.35
N PHE A 76 -0.04 -5.71 1.49
CA PHE A 76 -0.66 -4.77 2.42
C PHE A 76 -1.58 -3.77 1.71
N TYR A 77 -1.24 -3.40 0.47
CA TYR A 77 -1.98 -2.45 -0.35
C TYR A 77 -2.30 -3.04 -1.74
N PRO A 78 -3.10 -4.11 -1.82
CA PRO A 78 -3.26 -4.89 -3.05
C PRO A 78 -3.84 -4.08 -4.21
N THR A 79 -4.80 -3.19 -3.93
CA THR A 79 -5.46 -2.38 -4.95
C THR A 79 -4.61 -1.22 -5.44
N LEU A 80 -3.66 -0.72 -4.64
CA LEU A 80 -2.79 0.39 -5.03
C LEU A 80 -1.63 -0.06 -5.92
N PHE A 81 -1.22 -1.33 -5.80
CA PHE A 81 -0.05 -1.89 -6.49
C PHE A 81 -0.40 -3.06 -7.40
N GLU A 82 -1.66 -3.15 -7.86
CA GLU A 82 -2.13 -4.24 -8.71
C GLU A 82 -1.38 -4.29 -10.05
N GLU A 83 -1.22 -3.15 -10.70
CA GLU A 83 -0.52 -3.03 -11.98
C GLU A 83 0.98 -3.36 -11.83
N ASP A 84 1.62 -2.85 -10.79
CA ASP A 84 3.04 -3.11 -10.49
C ASP A 84 3.28 -4.60 -10.25
N ARG A 85 2.38 -5.22 -9.45
CA ARG A 85 2.44 -6.66 -9.18
C ARG A 85 2.31 -7.47 -10.47
N ALA A 86 1.36 -7.13 -11.34
CA ALA A 86 1.16 -7.83 -12.61
C ALA A 86 2.40 -7.76 -13.52
N GLN A 87 3.05 -6.59 -13.59
CA GLN A 87 4.27 -6.41 -14.38
C GLN A 87 5.45 -7.22 -13.83
N ILE A 88 5.64 -7.21 -12.51
CA ILE A 88 6.71 -7.95 -11.84
C ILE A 88 6.50 -9.47 -12.00
N GLU A 89 5.26 -9.93 -11.84
CA GLU A 89 4.91 -11.35 -12.01
C GLU A 89 5.12 -11.79 -13.46
N GLN A 90 4.72 -10.98 -14.44
CA GLN A 90 4.96 -11.27 -15.85
C GLN A 90 6.46 -11.37 -16.17
N ALA A 91 7.27 -10.44 -15.65
CA ALA A 91 8.72 -10.48 -15.82
C ALA A 91 9.36 -11.71 -15.15
N ARG A 92 8.82 -12.16 -14.01
CA ARG A 92 9.23 -13.39 -13.33
C ARG A 92 8.92 -14.62 -14.20
N ILE A 93 7.70 -14.72 -14.72
CA ILE A 93 7.29 -15.82 -15.61
C ILE A 93 8.18 -15.87 -16.86
N GLU A 94 8.45 -14.73 -17.49
CA GLU A 94 9.32 -14.68 -18.68
C GLU A 94 10.77 -15.11 -18.39
N ARG A 95 11.29 -14.72 -17.23
CA ARG A 95 12.62 -15.15 -16.78
C ARG A 95 12.66 -16.66 -16.56
N ASP A 96 11.67 -17.21 -15.87
CA ASP A 96 11.60 -18.64 -15.56
C ASP A 96 11.43 -19.48 -16.83
N LEU A 97 10.64 -18.99 -17.80
CA LEU A 97 10.51 -19.60 -19.12
C LEU A 97 11.83 -19.65 -19.90
N LYS A 98 12.62 -18.57 -19.89
CA LYS A 98 13.94 -18.55 -20.54
C LYS A 98 14.90 -19.55 -19.91
N ILE A 99 14.96 -19.59 -18.58
CA ILE A 99 15.79 -20.55 -17.84
C ILE A 99 15.38 -21.99 -18.20
N HIS A 100 14.09 -22.28 -18.24
CA HIS A 100 13.59 -23.61 -18.62
C HIS A 100 13.96 -23.98 -20.07
N GLN A 101 13.83 -23.06 -21.03
CA GLN A 101 14.23 -23.28 -22.42
C GLN A 101 15.74 -23.60 -22.55
N GLU A 102 16.59 -22.87 -21.82
CA GLU A 102 18.03 -23.12 -21.79
C GLU A 102 18.37 -24.48 -21.17
N GLN A 103 17.70 -24.86 -20.08
CA GLN A 103 17.85 -26.17 -19.46
C GLN A 103 17.46 -27.30 -20.43
N MET A 104 16.34 -27.15 -21.15
CA MET A 104 15.89 -28.12 -22.15
C MET A 104 16.87 -28.21 -23.32
N ARG A 105 17.43 -27.09 -23.78
CA ARG A 105 18.47 -27.07 -24.81
C ARG A 105 19.73 -27.81 -24.36
N ALA A 106 20.23 -27.50 -23.16
CA ALA A 106 21.41 -28.14 -22.59
C ALA A 106 21.19 -29.65 -22.34
N TYR A 107 19.97 -30.06 -22.03
CA TYR A 107 19.59 -31.47 -21.94
C TYR A 107 19.62 -32.16 -23.31
N ALA A 108 19.00 -31.56 -24.33
CA ALA A 108 18.98 -32.10 -25.68
C ALA A 108 20.39 -32.26 -26.27
N GLU A 109 21.28 -31.28 -26.06
CA GLU A 109 22.69 -31.35 -26.47
C GLU A 109 23.44 -32.50 -25.78
N ARG A 110 23.24 -32.69 -24.46
CA ARG A 110 23.78 -33.83 -23.71
C ARG A 110 23.25 -35.18 -24.21
N MET A 111 21.99 -35.24 -24.63
CA MET A 111 21.37 -36.48 -25.11
C MET A 111 21.90 -36.85 -26.51
N ARG A 112 22.07 -35.87 -27.42
CA ARG A 112 22.63 -36.09 -28.76
C ARG A 112 24.03 -36.70 -28.73
N GLY A 113 24.89 -36.22 -27.84
CA GLY A 113 26.26 -36.76 -27.69
C GLY A 113 26.35 -38.18 -27.13
N ARG A 114 25.27 -38.76 -26.58
CA ARG A 114 25.24 -40.15 -26.09
C ARG A 114 24.85 -41.17 -27.15
N PHE A 115 24.19 -40.75 -28.23
CA PHE A 115 23.73 -41.65 -29.29
C PHE A 115 24.72 -41.77 -30.46
N THR A 116 25.76 -40.94 -30.51
CA THR A 116 26.77 -40.93 -31.58
C THR A 116 28.05 -41.71 -31.26
N THR A 117 28.19 -42.22 -30.03
CA THR A 117 29.40 -42.92 -29.55
C THR A 117 29.23 -44.45 -29.44
N SER A 118 28.15 -44.98 -30.02
CA SER A 118 27.85 -46.41 -30.09
C SER A 118 27.96 -46.91 -31.53
N GLU A 119 29.18 -46.91 -32.07
CA GLU A 119 29.66 -47.68 -33.24
C GLU A 119 31.12 -48.06 -32.97
#